data_AF-A0A430C1U6-F1
#
_entry.id   AF-A0A430C1U6-F1
#
_cell.length_a   1.000
_cell.length_b   1.000
_cell.length_c   1.000
_cell.angle_alpha   90.00
_cell.angle_beta   90.00
_cell.angle_gamma   90.00
#
_symmetry.space_group_name_H-M   'P 1'
#
loop_
_entity.id
_entity.type
_entity.pdbx_description
1 polymer ?
#
loop_
_entity_poly.entity_id
_entity_poly.type
_entity_poly.pdbx_seq_one_letter_code
_entity_poly.pdbx_strand_id
1 'polypeptide(L)'
;MSRVATDWAAKQRPPQAMDKLVLWALADAHNREKGCAYPSIAAVEEFTGWRRRAIVDSLARLADAGLIIDTGDRIGRTRQVKVWRFPFDAERVRDMHP
;
A
#
# COMPACT_ATOMS: atom_id res chain seq x y z
N MET A 1 -7.02 -10.15 -2.04
CA MET A 1 -7.45 -9.28 -3.15
C MET A 1 -8.67 -8.43 -2.82
N SER A 2 -8.49 -7.10 -2.73
CA SER A 2 -9.58 -6.12 -2.63
C SER A 2 -9.88 -5.51 -4.00
N ARG A 3 -11.05 -5.81 -4.59
CA ARG A 3 -11.40 -5.34 -5.94
C ARG A 3 -11.40 -3.82 -6.07
N VAL A 4 -11.92 -3.12 -5.05
CA VAL A 4 -11.94 -1.64 -5.02
C VAL A 4 -10.52 -1.07 -5.05
N ALA A 5 -9.62 -1.62 -4.24
CA ALA A 5 -8.24 -1.15 -4.18
C ALA A 5 -7.48 -1.44 -5.48
N THR A 6 -7.66 -2.62 -6.06
CA THR A 6 -6.97 -2.99 -7.32
C THR A 6 -7.51 -2.18 -8.50
N ASP A 7 -8.81 -1.92 -8.56
CA ASP A 7 -9.42 -1.07 -9.59
C ASP A 7 -8.93 0.37 -9.48
N TRP A 8 -8.75 0.88 -8.25
CA TRP A 8 -8.14 2.19 -8.02
C TRP A 8 -6.66 2.19 -8.45
N ALA A 9 -5.87 1.18 -8.05
CA ALA A 9 -4.44 1.08 -8.38
C ALA A 9 -4.20 1.00 -9.90
N ALA A 10 -5.06 0.31 -10.64
CA ALA A 10 -4.96 0.19 -12.11
C ALA A 10 -5.04 1.55 -12.83
N LYS A 11 -5.82 2.48 -12.28
CA LYS A 11 -6.02 3.84 -12.81
C LYS A 11 -4.83 4.77 -12.54
N GLN A 12 -4.00 4.46 -11.54
CA GLN A 12 -2.87 5.30 -11.18
C GLN A 12 -1.76 5.28 -12.24
N ARG A 13 -0.95 6.34 -12.23
CA ARG A 13 0.20 6.56 -13.11
C ARG A 13 1.41 6.98 -12.25
N PRO A 14 1.99 6.05 -11.48
CA PRO A 14 3.15 6.36 -10.66
C PRO A 14 4.40 6.61 -11.54
N PRO A 15 5.47 7.21 -10.97
CA PRO A 15 6.64 7.64 -11.74
C PRO A 15 7.34 6.51 -12.50
N GLN A 16 7.34 5.28 -11.95
CA GLN A 16 8.01 4.12 -12.55
C GLN A 16 7.08 2.93 -12.70
N ALA A 17 7.35 2.07 -13.69
CA ALA A 17 6.58 0.84 -13.91
C ALA A 17 6.62 -0.10 -12.70
N MET A 18 7.77 -0.18 -12.01
CA MET A 18 7.91 -0.93 -10.75
C MET A 18 6.97 -0.41 -9.67
N ASP A 19 6.86 0.92 -9.53
CA ASP A 19 6.00 1.54 -8.53
C ASP A 19 4.54 1.14 -8.74
N LYS A 20 4.14 0.96 -10.00
CA LYS A 20 2.80 0.45 -10.32
C LYS A 20 2.60 -0.98 -9.82
N LEU A 21 3.61 -1.84 -9.94
CA LEU A 21 3.52 -3.23 -9.50
C LEU A 21 3.54 -3.34 -7.96
N VAL A 22 4.36 -2.53 -7.27
CA VAL A 22 4.38 -2.46 -5.80
C VAL A 22 3.06 -1.90 -5.27
N LEU A 23 2.49 -0.89 -5.93
CA LEU A 23 1.16 -0.37 -5.60
C LEU A 23 0.06 -1.45 -5.76
N TRP A 24 0.17 -2.28 -6.80
CA TRP A 24 -0.73 -3.41 -7.01
C TRP A 24 -0.61 -4.44 -5.89
N ALA A 25 0.61 -4.78 -5.45
CA ALA A 25 0.83 -5.69 -4.33
C ALA A 25 0.17 -5.19 -3.03
N LEU A 26 0.28 -3.89 -2.75
CA LEU A 26 -0.40 -3.26 -1.61
C LEU A 26 -1.92 -3.33 -1.75
N ALA A 27 -2.45 -3.08 -2.96
CA ALA A 27 -3.88 -3.09 -3.23
C ALA A 27 -4.47 -4.50 -3.13
N ASP A 28 -3.74 -5.52 -3.57
CA ASP A 28 -4.13 -6.92 -3.38
C ASP A 28 -4.21 -7.30 -1.89
N ALA A 29 -3.23 -6.84 -1.10
CA ALA A 29 -3.14 -7.03 0.34
C ALA A 29 -4.06 -6.11 1.18
N HIS A 30 -4.87 -5.26 0.54
CA HIS A 30 -5.72 -4.31 1.24
C HIS A 30 -6.85 -5.00 2.02
N ASN A 31 -6.95 -4.69 3.32
CA ASN A 31 -8.04 -5.12 4.18
C ASN A 31 -9.13 -4.03 4.21
N ARG A 32 -10.28 -4.31 3.57
CA ARG A 32 -11.41 -3.36 3.45
C ARG A 32 -12.08 -3.00 4.78
N GLU A 33 -12.09 -3.90 5.76
CA GLU A 33 -12.70 -3.66 7.07
C GLU A 33 -11.83 -2.71 7.90
N LYS A 34 -10.51 -2.89 7.83
CA LYS A 34 -9.54 -2.06 8.54
C LYS A 34 -9.13 -0.79 7.78
N GLY A 35 -9.43 -0.72 6.48
CA GLY A 35 -9.05 0.38 5.61
C GLY A 35 -7.53 0.56 5.53
N CYS A 36 -6.78 -0.53 5.51
CA CYS A 36 -5.31 -0.48 5.46
C CYS A 36 -4.70 -1.74 4.82
N ALA A 37 -3.45 -1.62 4.38
CA ALA A 37 -2.63 -2.69 3.85
C ALA A 37 -1.33 -2.79 4.66
N TYR A 38 -0.94 -4.00 5.03
CA TYR A 38 0.27 -4.24 5.82
C TYR A 38 1.03 -5.51 5.35
N PRO A 39 1.28 -5.69 4.04
CA PRO A 39 2.09 -6.81 3.59
C PRO A 39 3.52 -6.67 4.13
N SER A 40 4.14 -7.80 4.47
CA SER A 40 5.57 -7.82 4.77
C SER A 40 6.36 -7.52 3.48
N ILE A 41 7.59 -7.01 3.62
CA ILE A 41 8.45 -6.82 2.45
C ILE A 41 8.66 -8.14 1.69
N ALA A 42 8.81 -9.26 2.40
CA ALA A 42 8.95 -10.58 1.79
C ALA A 42 7.72 -10.96 0.94
N ALA A 43 6.50 -10.66 1.39
CA ALA A 43 5.30 -10.89 0.59
C ALA A 43 5.27 -10.02 -0.67
N VAL A 44 5.78 -8.78 -0.60
CA VAL A 44 5.92 -7.92 -1.79
C VAL A 44 7.04 -8.43 -2.70
N GLU A 45 8.14 -8.96 -2.16
CA GLU A 45 9.19 -9.63 -2.95
C GLU A 45 8.63 -10.82 -3.71
N GLU A 46 7.85 -11.67 -3.06
CA GLU A 46 7.18 -12.83 -3.69
C GLU A 46 6.19 -12.39 -4.79
N PHE A 47 5.35 -11.40 -4.52
CA PHE A 47 4.37 -10.91 -5.48
C PHE A 47 5.01 -10.29 -6.72
N THR A 48 6.08 -9.53 -6.52
CA THR A 48 6.68 -8.70 -7.58
C THR A 48 7.84 -9.40 -8.29
N GLY A 49 8.54 -10.32 -7.62
CA GLY A 49 9.82 -10.90 -8.05
C GLY A 49 11.03 -9.98 -7.85
N TRP A 50 10.88 -8.86 -7.14
CA TRP A 50 11.94 -7.87 -6.93
C TRP A 50 12.64 -8.02 -5.58
N ARG A 51 13.75 -7.30 -5.40
CA ARG A 51 14.54 -7.30 -4.17
C ARG A 51 14.09 -6.21 -3.21
N ARG A 52 14.25 -6.46 -1.90
CA ARG A 52 13.94 -5.57 -0.78
C ARG A 52 14.29 -4.09 -1.02
N ARG A 53 15.50 -3.78 -1.46
CA ARG A 53 15.94 -2.38 -1.65
C ARG A 53 15.05 -1.65 -2.67
N ALA A 54 14.78 -2.28 -3.80
CA ALA A 54 13.93 -1.71 -4.85
C ALA A 54 12.50 -1.48 -4.36
N ILE A 55 11.95 -2.41 -3.56
CA ILE A 55 10.63 -2.27 -2.94
C ILE A 55 10.60 -1.13 -1.94
N VAL A 56 11.62 -1.00 -1.08
CA VAL A 56 11.70 0.10 -0.11
C VAL A 56 11.77 1.45 -0.82
N ASP A 57 12.59 1.57 -1.85
CA ASP A 57 12.69 2.78 -2.66
C ASP A 57 11.38 3.10 -3.39
N SER A 58 10.67 2.06 -3.86
CA SER A 58 9.36 2.19 -4.49
C SER A 58 8.27 2.64 -3.52
N LEU A 59 8.22 2.06 -2.32
CA LEU A 59 7.30 2.48 -1.26
C LEU A 59 7.52 3.95 -0.87
N ALA A 60 8.78 4.41 -0.82
CA ALA A 60 9.10 5.82 -0.59
C ALA A 60 8.53 6.70 -1.71
N ARG A 61 8.81 6.38 -2.98
CA ARG A 61 8.27 7.14 -4.12
C ARG A 61 6.75 7.16 -4.18
N LEU A 62 6.09 6.05 -3.84
CA LEU A 62 4.63 5.97 -3.79
C LEU A 62 4.06 6.85 -2.67
N ALA A 63 4.72 6.91 -1.52
CA ALA A 63 4.33 7.79 -0.42
C ALA A 63 4.54 9.27 -0.79
N ASP A 64 5.68 9.60 -1.38
CA ASP A 64 5.99 10.97 -1.85
C ASP A 64 5.01 11.42 -2.95
N ALA A 65 4.56 10.49 -3.80
CA ALA A 65 3.54 10.74 -4.82
C ALA A 65 2.10 10.81 -4.26
N GLY A 66 1.91 10.62 -2.95
CA GLY A 66 0.59 10.62 -2.32
C GLY A 66 -0.30 9.44 -2.72
N LEU A 67 0.27 8.37 -3.26
CA LEU A 67 -0.49 7.18 -3.69
C LEU A 67 -0.71 6.18 -2.55
N ILE A 68 0.11 6.26 -1.51
CA ILE A 68 -0.06 5.55 -0.24
C ILE A 68 0.32 6.47 0.92
N ILE A 69 -0.19 6.18 2.11
CA ILE A 69 0.05 6.95 3.32
C ILE A 69 0.61 6.01 4.39
N ASP A 70 1.81 6.28 4.90
CA ASP A 70 2.36 5.59 6.09
C ASP A 70 1.56 6.03 7.31
N THR A 71 0.88 5.12 8.01
CA THR A 71 0.06 5.49 9.18
C THR A 71 0.90 5.79 10.41
N GLY A 72 2.20 5.47 10.39
CA GLY A 72 3.06 5.45 11.57
C GLY A 72 2.98 4.13 12.35
N ASP A 73 1.93 3.33 12.15
CA ASP A 73 1.77 2.07 12.87
C ASP A 73 2.69 0.99 12.33
N ARG A 74 3.12 0.10 13.22
CA ARG A 74 3.90 -1.08 12.89
C ARG A 74 3.32 -2.32 13.56
N ILE A 75 3.20 -3.40 12.80
CA ILE A 75 2.64 -4.67 13.29
C ILE A 75 3.67 -5.81 13.28
N GLY A 76 3.25 -6.96 13.81
CA GLY A 76 4.04 -8.18 13.93
C GLY A 76 4.95 -8.19 15.17
N ARG A 77 5.54 -9.36 15.45
CA ARG A 77 6.35 -9.59 16.67
C ARG A 77 7.51 -8.60 16.81
N THR A 78 8.12 -8.21 15.70
CA THR A 78 9.29 -7.30 15.67
C THR A 78 8.92 -5.83 15.45
N ARG A 79 7.63 -5.51 15.25
CA ARG A 79 7.13 -4.16 14.91
C ARG A 79 7.86 -3.52 13.71
N GLN A 80 8.13 -4.32 12.68
CA GLN A 80 8.82 -3.84 11.46
C GLN A 80 7.90 -3.68 10.25
N VAL A 81 6.70 -4.27 10.28
CA VAL A 81 5.79 -4.23 9.14
C VAL A 81 5.01 -2.92 9.18
N LYS A 82 5.27 -2.05 8.20
CA LYS A 82 4.54 -0.79 8.04
C LYS A 82 3.08 -1.03 7.69
N VAL A 83 2.20 -0.24 8.30
CA VAL A 83 0.79 -0.16 7.92
C VAL A 83 0.62 1.01 6.97
N TRP A 84 0.02 0.75 5.83
CA TRP A 84 -0.23 1.69 4.75
C TRP A 84 -1.73 1.91 4.58
N ARG A 85 -2.13 3.12 4.18
CA ARG A 85 -3.49 3.44 3.73
C ARG A 85 -3.49 3.95 2.30
N PHE A 86 -4.62 3.79 1.63
CA PHE A 86 -4.86 4.45 0.35
C PHE A 86 -5.58 5.79 0.57
N PRO A 87 -5.40 6.78 -0.32
CA PRO A 87 -6.10 8.06 -0.22
C PRO A 87 -7.63 7.92 -0.18
N PHE A 88 -8.20 6.95 -0.91
CA PHE A 88 -9.65 6.72 -0.91
C PHE A 88 -10.19 6.15 0.42
N ASP A 89 -9.33 5.61 1.30
CA ASP A 89 -9.74 5.20 2.64
C ASP A 89 -9.83 6.39 3.60
N ALA A 90 -9.10 7.48 3.33
CA ALA A 90 -9.12 8.68 4.15
C ALA A 90 -10.46 9.45 4.04
N GLU A 91 -11.13 9.36 2.89
CA GLU A 91 -12.46 9.95 2.69
C GLU A 91 -13.53 9.23 3.51
N ARG A 92 -13.42 7.90 3.70
CA ARG A 92 -14.38 7.12 4.49
C ARG A 92 -14.38 7.46 5.99
N VAL A 93 -13.30 8.04 6.51
CA VAL A 93 -13.22 8.48 7.92
C VAL A 93 -13.96 9.81 8.13
N ARG A 94 -14.10 10.65 7.09
CA ARG A 94 -14.83 11.92 7.17
C ARG A 94 -16.34 11.74 7.20
N ASP A 95 -16.85 10.71 6.52
CA ASP A 95 -18.28 10.39 6.48
C ASP A 95 -18.80 9.64 7.74
N MET A 96 -17.91 9.30 8.67
CA MET A 96 -18.25 8.62 9.95
C MET A 96 -18.28 9.57 11.16
N HIS A 97 -18.27 10.88 10.94
CA HIS A 97 -18.54 11.86 12.00
C HIS A 97 -19.96 12.44 11.81
N PRO A 98 -20.90 12.19 12.75
CA PRO A 98 -22.21 12.84 12.75
C PRO A 98 -22.12 14.34 13.06
#